data_AF-A0A7C3Q8T5-F1
#
_entry.id   AF-A0A7C3Q8T5-F1
#
_cell.length_a   1.000
_cell.length_b   1.000
_cell.length_c   1.000
_cell.angle_alpha   90.00
_cell.angle_beta   90.00
_cell.angle_gamma   90.00
#
_symmetry.space_group_name_H-M   'P 1'
#
loop_
_entity.id
_entity.type
_entity.pdbx_description
1 polymer ?
#
loop_
_entity_poly.entity_id
_entity_poly.type
_entity_poly.pdbx_seq_one_letter_code
_entity_poly.pdbx_strand_id
1 'polypeptide(L)' 'MNNEQKKIMILWLKRALGFTAISLWLTIIYTISQSSAPFREQAPYCMISTMMIFAVLSMVFKGLEYWEKKA' A
#
# COMPACT_ATOMS: atom_id res chain seq x y z
N MET A 1 -9.90 -20.46 -16.64
CA MET A 1 -9.97 -18.99 -16.58
C MET A 1 -9.12 -18.43 -17.70
N ASN A 2 -9.72 -17.68 -18.62
CA ASN A 2 -9.03 -17.19 -19.82
C ASN A 2 -7.92 -16.19 -19.43
N ASN A 3 -6.82 -16.11 -20.20
CA ASN A 3 -5.68 -15.24 -19.84
C ASN A 3 -6.06 -13.75 -19.76
N GLU A 4 -7.02 -13.31 -20.57
CA GLU A 4 -7.63 -11.98 -20.49
C GLU A 4 -8.32 -11.73 -19.13
N GLN A 5 -9.03 -12.73 -18.60
CA GLN A 5 -9.71 -12.60 -17.32
C GLN A 5 -8.73 -12.55 -16.14
N LYS A 6 -7.60 -13.26 -16.22
CA LYS A 6 -6.51 -13.18 -15.23
C LYS A 6 -5.93 -11.76 -15.19
N LYS A 7 -5.64 -11.16 -16.34
CA LYS A 7 -5.12 -9.78 -16.43
C LYS A 7 -6.08 -8.75 -15.84
N ILE A 8 -7.37 -8.87 -16.16
CA ILE A 8 -8.41 -8.00 -15.60
C ILE A 8 -8.45 -8.14 -14.07
N MET A 9 -8.43 -9.36 -13.54
CA MET A 9 -8.40 -9.59 -12.09
C MET A 9 -7.16 -9.00 -11.41
N ILE A 10 -5.99 -9.19 -12.00
CA ILE A 10 -4.72 -8.64 -11.47
C ILE A 10 -4.77 -7.10 -11.46
N LEU A 11 -5.35 -6.49 -12.49
CA LEU A 11 -5.49 -5.04 -12.59
C LEU A 11 -6.43 -4.48 -11.52
N TRP A 12 -7.58 -5.13 -11.29
CA TRP A 12 -8.48 -4.79 -10.19
C TRP A 12 -7.84 -4.98 -8.82
N LEU A 13 -7.06 -6.05 -8.64
CA LEU A 13 -6.34 -6.32 -7.40
C LEU A 13 -5.27 -5.26 -7.11
N LYS A 14 -4.49 -4.86 -8.11
CA LYS A 14 -3.53 -3.74 -8.00
C LYS A 14 -4.25 -2.45 -7.57
N ARG A 15 -5.42 -2.16 -8.17
CA ARG A 15 -6.22 -0.97 -7.85
C ARG A 15 -6.78 -1.01 -6.43
N ALA A 16 -7.30 -2.15 -5.99
CA ALA A 16 -7.76 -2.36 -4.62
C ALA A 16 -6.62 -2.20 -3.60
N LEU A 17 -5.46 -2.81 -3.87
CA LEU A 17 -4.25 -2.66 -3.04
C LEU A 17 -3.83 -1.19 -2.90
N GLY A 18 -3.77 -0.45 -4.01
CA GLY A 18 -3.47 0.98 -3.99
C GLY A 18 -4.46 1.77 -3.14
N PHE A 19 -5.76 1.50 -3.27
CA PHE A 19 -6.80 2.17 -2.47
C PHE A 19 -6.68 1.85 -0.97
N THR A 20 -6.42 0.59 -0.62
CA THR A 20 -6.21 0.19 0.78
C THR A 20 -4.96 0.82 1.40
N ALA A 21 -3.86 0.92 0.63
CA ALA A 21 -2.62 1.55 1.09
C ALA A 21 -2.81 3.05 1.35
N ILE A 22 -3.53 3.76 0.47
CA ILE A 22 -3.85 5.18 0.68
C ILE A 22 -4.75 5.36 1.91
N SER A 23 -5.77 4.52 2.08
CA SER A 23 -6.66 4.59 3.24
C SER A 23 -5.92 4.33 4.56
N LEU A 24 -5.05 3.32 4.60
CA LEU A 24 -4.18 3.04 5.75
C LEU A 24 -3.26 4.23 6.04
N TRP A 25 -2.66 4.81 5.00
CA TRP A 25 -1.79 5.97 5.16
C TRP A 25 -2.52 7.17 5.77
N LEU A 26 -3.70 7.50 5.25
CA LEU A 26 -4.55 8.58 5.80
C LEU A 26 -4.97 8.31 7.25
N THR A 27 -5.26 7.06 7.60
CA THR A 27 -5.62 6.66 8.97
C THR A 27 -4.47 6.91 9.95
N ILE A 28 -3.24 6.62 9.52
CA ILE A 28 -2.04 6.86 10.34
C ILE A 28 -1.80 8.36 10.52
N ILE A 29 -1.92 9.16 9.46
CA ILE A 29 -1.83 10.63 9.55
C ILE A 29 -2.88 11.17 10.52
N TYR A 30 -4.12 10.71 10.39
CA TYR A 30 -5.22 11.14 11.24
C TYR A 30 -4.94 10.81 12.71
N THR A 31 -4.45 9.60 12.99
CA THR A 31 -4.09 9.17 14.35
C THR A 31 -2.96 10.02 14.93
N ILE A 32 -1.94 10.33 14.13
CA ILE A 32 -0.82 11.21 14.51
C ILE A 32 -1.32 12.64 14.75
N SER A 33 -2.25 13.14 13.93
CA SER A 33 -2.78 14.50 14.05
C SER A 33 -3.59 14.73 15.33
N GLN A 34 -4.18 13.68 15.89
CA GLN A 34 -4.90 13.75 17.17
C GLN A 34 -4.00 13.55 18.40
N SER A 35 -2.75 13.13 18.20
CA SER A 35 -1.83 12.91 19.30
C SER A 35 -1.29 14.25 19.82
N SER A 36 -1.36 14.44 21.14
CA SER A 36 -0.80 15.60 21.85
C SER A 36 0.72 15.57 22.00
N ALA A 37 1.39 14.52 21.50
CA ALA A 37 2.83 14.35 21.60
C ALA A 37 3.60 15.34 20.71
N PRO A 38 4.83 15.75 21.07
CA PRO A 38 5.61 16.68 20.27
C PRO A 38 5.94 16.10 18.88
N PHE A 39 5.80 16.92 17.84
CA PHE A 39 6.00 16.52 16.44
C PHE A 39 7.34 15.83 16.17
N ARG A 40 8.39 16.21 16.91
CA ARG A 40 9.74 15.65 16.78
C ARG A 40 9.80 14.16 17.12
N GLU A 41 8.96 13.70 18.02
CA GLU A 41 8.84 12.28 18.38
C GLU A 41 7.92 11.53 17.42
N GLN A 42 6.92 12.20 16.84
CA GLN A 42 5.94 11.60 15.92
C GLN A 42 6.42 11.50 14.47
N ALA A 43 7.28 12.42 14.03
CA ALA A 43 7.83 12.47 12.67
C ALA A 43 8.49 11.15 12.22
N PRO A 44 9.36 10.49 13.01
CA PRO A 44 9.93 9.21 12.62
C PRO A 44 8.87 8.10 12.48
N TYR A 45 7.80 8.09 13.29
CA TYR A 45 6.72 7.11 13.13
C TYR A 45 5.92 7.32 11.85
N CYS A 46 5.62 8.57 11.48
CA CYS A 46 5.00 8.90 10.20
C CYS A 46 5.88 8.46 9.02
N MET A 47 7.19 8.69 9.11
CA MET A 47 8.15 8.37 8.06
C MET A 47 8.39 6.85 7.93
N ILE A 48 8.50 6.13 9.05
CA ILE A 48 8.69 4.68 9.04
C ILE A 48 7.42 3.98 8.56
N SER A 49 6.25 4.42 9.01
CA SER A 49 4.97 3.84 8.58
C SER A 49 4.72 4.04 7.09
N THR A 50 5.00 5.23 6.54
CA THR A 50 4.96 5.45 5.09
C THR A 50 5.90 4.51 4.36
N MET A 51 7.17 4.48 4.75
CA MET A 51 8.16 3.62 4.10
C MET A 51 7.73 2.15 4.12
N MET A 52 7.18 1.66 5.23
CA MET A 52 6.69 0.30 5.36
C MET A 52 5.50 0.01 4.45
N ILE A 53 4.50 0.91 4.40
CA ILE A 53 3.34 0.77 3.52
C ILE A 53 3.77 0.72 2.06
N PHE A 54 4.64 1.64 1.63
CA PHE A 54 5.14 1.68 0.26
C PHE A 54 6.05 0.48 -0.08
N ALA A 55 6.83 -0.02 0.88
CA ALA A 55 7.65 -1.21 0.70
C ALA A 55 6.79 -2.47 0.49
N VAL A 56 5.78 -2.67 1.33
CA VAL A 56 4.83 -3.78 1.20
C VAL A 56 4.07 -3.67 -0.12
N LEU A 57 3.56 -2.47 -0.46
CA LEU A 57 2.85 -2.25 -1.71
C LEU A 57 3.74 -2.58 -2.92
N SER A 58 5.00 -2.14 -2.90
CA SER A 58 5.97 -2.41 -3.97
C SER A 58 6.27 -3.90 -4.13
N MET A 59 6.43 -4.62 -3.00
CA MET A 59 6.66 -6.06 -3.01
C MET A 59 5.45 -6.80 -3.60
N VAL A 60 4.24 -6.45 -3.16
CA VAL A 60 3.01 -7.10 -3.65
C VAL A 60 2.78 -6.81 -5.13
N PHE A 61 3.01 -5.56 -5.59
CA PHE A 61 2.88 -5.21 -7.01
C PHE A 61 3.88 -5.97 -7.88
N LYS A 62 5.16 -6.02 -7.50
CA LYS A 62 6.18 -6.81 -8.21
C LYS A 62 5.86 -8.31 -8.20
N GLY A 63 5.34 -8.82 -7.08
CA GLY A 63 4.82 -10.17 -7.00
C GLY A 63 3.74 -10.40 -8.05
N LEU A 64 2.69 -9.58 -8.05
CA LEU A 64 1.59 -9.68 -9.01
C LEU A 64 2.05 -9.59 -10.47
N GLU A 65 3.03 -8.73 -10.78
CA GLU A 65 3.64 -8.66 -12.11
C GLU A 65 4.42 -9.91 -12.49
N TYR A 66 5.11 -10.53 -11.54
CA TYR A 66 5.79 -11.81 -11.78
C TYR A 66 4.78 -12.91 -12.11
N TRP A 67 3.68 -12.98 -11.37
CA TRP A 67 2.59 -13.92 -11.64
C TRP A 67 1.89 -13.61 -12.98
N GLU A 68 1.73 -12.34 -13.34
CA GLU A 68 1.18 -11.92 -14.64
C GLU A 68 2.05 -12.34 -15.83
N LYS A 69 3.38 -12.23 -15.72
CA LYS A 69 4.33 -12.62 -16.77
C LYS A 69 4.47 -14.13 -16.96
N LYS A 70 4.11 -14.92 -15.95
CA LYS A 70 4.28 -16.38 -15.91
C LYS A 70 3.00 -17.17 -16.18
N ALA A 71 1.84 -16.49 -16.23
CA ALA A 71 0.50 -17.08 -16.34
C ALA A 71 -0.09 -17.07 -17.75
#